data_AF-A0ABD2Q8N4-F1
#
_entry.id   AF-A0ABD2Q8N4-F1
#
_cell.length_a   1.000
_cell.length_b   1.000
_cell.length_c   1.000
_cell.angle_alpha   90.00
_cell.angle_beta   90.00
_cell.angle_gamma   90.00
#
_symmetry.space_group_name_H-M   'P 1'
#
loop_
_entity.id
_entity.type
_entity.pdbx_description
1 polymer ?
#
loop_
_entity_poly.entity_id
_entity_poly.type
_entity_poly.pdbx_seq_one_letter_code
_entity_poly.pdbx_strand_id
1 'polypeptide(L)'
;MGLLSLINDLYLYIAARELKLHPLIPMVMYASLPQGGLILSARTLSNSIEAILVSFFLLLIQSTKITSHRSFLIFLQTFILALGFFLRPTFILFVFWPSLLQIHHMVTTYKLKHFAQYVLIGIAGLLLSCYSLVRIDSNYYMKKWVMAPINFLAYNWEPKNLAQHGIHPRYLHLIVNLPLLILNPVAFLYLLQRPTKATFHLLCSVLVPLAALSLFQHQESRFLLPIVPQLCLILSQNWQKSRSRSAFVTIWIVYSLVHFLFWGYLHQGGLLKMAQLIHSNPSECRDFHFWKTYMMPRFLLDNVSVHDLGGIPSDQLYLKFNESGSKCVNLIGPCLFADAFGMEVARASGHVWTEDFKEVWDNFSLSVFDMCWKRINL
;
A
#
# COMPACT_ATOMS: atom_id res chain seq x y z
N MET A 1 9.03 -9.32 9.26
CA MET A 1 8.90 -8.36 8.15
C MET A 1 10.22 -7.70 7.76
N GLY A 2 11.00 -7.14 8.69
CA GLY A 2 12.27 -6.47 8.34
C GLY A 2 13.30 -7.32 7.57
N LEU A 3 13.37 -8.64 7.81
CA LEU A 3 14.24 -9.52 7.01
C LEU A 3 13.69 -9.80 5.61
N LEU A 4 12.37 -9.85 5.44
CA LEU A 4 11.74 -10.11 4.15
C LEU A 4 11.78 -8.87 3.24
N SER A 5 11.80 -7.66 3.80
CA SER A 5 11.95 -6.43 2.99
C SER A 5 13.31 -6.34 2.29
N LEU A 6 14.34 -7.05 2.79
CA LEU A 6 15.65 -7.14 2.13
C LEU A 6 15.58 -7.75 0.72
N ILE A 7 14.51 -8.47 0.40
CA ILE A 7 14.27 -9.00 -0.95
C ILE A 7 14.07 -7.85 -1.95
N ASN A 8 13.39 -6.76 -1.54
CA ASN A 8 13.23 -5.58 -2.39
C ASN A 8 14.58 -4.91 -2.62
N ASP A 9 15.39 -4.77 -1.58
CA ASP A 9 16.75 -4.22 -1.67
C ASP A 9 17.66 -5.06 -2.57
N LEU A 10 17.61 -6.39 -2.43
CA LEU A 10 18.36 -7.32 -3.28
C LEU A 10 17.93 -7.22 -4.75
N TYR A 11 16.63 -7.14 -5.01
CA TYR A 11 16.09 -6.91 -6.36
C TYR A 11 16.60 -5.60 -6.95
N LEU A 12 16.49 -4.50 -6.20
CA LEU A 12 16.97 -3.19 -6.62
C LEU A 12 18.48 -3.22 -6.90
N TYR A 13 19.26 -3.86 -6.05
CA TYR A 13 20.71 -4.00 -6.22
C TYR A 13 21.06 -4.71 -7.53
N ILE A 14 20.47 -5.88 -7.77
CA ILE A 14 20.75 -6.69 -8.97
C ILE A 14 20.25 -5.99 -10.23
N ALA A 15 19.00 -5.51 -10.23
CA ALA A 15 18.43 -4.82 -11.37
C ALA A 15 19.18 -3.51 -11.71
N ALA A 16 19.65 -2.77 -10.70
CA ALA A 16 20.48 -1.58 -10.92
C ALA A 16 21.78 -1.92 -11.66
N ARG A 17 22.45 -3.02 -11.27
CA ARG A 17 23.68 -3.47 -11.96
C ARG A 17 23.41 -3.88 -13.40
N GLU A 18 22.32 -4.59 -13.68
CA GLU A 18 21.91 -4.92 -15.05
C GLU A 18 21.68 -3.68 -15.92
N LEU A 19 21.14 -2.61 -15.30
CA LEU A 19 20.88 -1.34 -15.95
C LEU A 19 22.10 -0.38 -15.97
N LYS A 20 23.27 -0.84 -15.52
CA LYS A 20 24.51 -0.06 -15.38
C LYS A 20 24.35 1.19 -14.50
N LEU A 21 23.49 1.11 -13.50
CA LEU A 21 23.28 2.15 -12.49
C LEU A 21 24.12 1.87 -11.25
N HIS A 22 24.39 2.93 -10.48
CA HIS A 22 25.00 2.76 -9.17
C HIS A 22 23.97 2.17 -8.20
N PRO A 23 24.18 0.97 -7.63
CA PRO A 23 23.13 0.24 -6.90
C PRO A 23 22.56 0.96 -5.69
N LEU A 24 23.38 1.76 -4.99
CA LEU A 24 22.93 2.50 -3.82
C LEU A 24 21.84 3.55 -4.13
N ILE A 25 21.77 4.08 -5.36
CA ILE A 25 20.81 5.15 -5.67
C ILE A 25 19.36 4.65 -5.57
N PRO A 26 18.93 3.61 -6.31
CA PRO A 26 17.56 3.12 -6.20
C PRO A 26 17.24 2.56 -4.82
N MET A 27 18.21 1.96 -4.12
CA MET A 27 18.03 1.48 -2.75
C MET A 27 17.78 2.62 -1.76
N VAL A 28 18.57 3.69 -1.82
CA VAL A 28 18.38 4.88 -0.97
C VAL A 28 17.08 5.60 -1.34
N MET A 29 16.73 5.69 -2.62
CA MET A 29 15.42 6.23 -3.04
C MET A 29 14.29 5.40 -2.45
N TYR A 30 14.34 4.06 -2.56
CA TYR A 30 13.34 3.16 -2.01
C TYR A 30 13.23 3.28 -0.47
N ALA A 31 14.36 3.31 0.23
CA ALA A 31 14.40 3.43 1.68
C ALA A 31 13.95 4.81 2.18
N SER A 32 14.19 5.88 1.44
CA SER A 32 13.81 7.26 1.81
C SER A 32 12.44 7.70 1.29
N LEU A 33 11.77 6.82 0.53
CA LEU A 33 10.43 7.06 0.00
C LEU A 33 9.42 7.10 1.16
N PRO A 34 8.72 8.22 1.37
CA PRO A 34 7.85 8.40 2.53
C PRO A 34 6.78 7.33 2.56
N GLN A 35 6.01 7.19 1.49
CA GLN A 35 4.93 6.21 1.41
C GLN A 35 5.41 4.82 0.95
N GLY A 36 6.59 4.70 0.34
CA GLY A 36 7.16 3.41 -0.09
C GLY A 36 7.85 2.65 1.04
N GLY A 37 9.11 2.99 1.34
CA GLY A 37 9.96 2.28 2.31
C GLY A 37 9.69 2.63 3.77
N LEU A 38 9.44 3.90 4.09
CA LEU A 38 9.33 4.36 5.49
C LEU A 38 7.97 4.07 6.13
N ILE A 39 6.89 4.39 5.42
CA ILE A 39 5.54 4.40 6.01
C ILE A 39 4.76 3.13 5.65
N LEU A 40 4.52 2.84 4.37
CA LEU A 40 3.58 1.76 4.02
C LEU A 40 4.21 0.37 4.04
N SER A 41 5.50 0.24 3.67
CA SER A 41 6.24 -1.04 3.82
C SER A 41 6.22 -1.56 5.25
N ALA A 42 6.15 -0.67 6.25
CA ALA A 42 6.06 -1.02 7.67
C ALA A 42 4.63 -1.24 8.20
N ARG A 43 3.59 -0.76 7.48
CA ARG A 43 2.22 -0.64 8.02
C ARG A 43 1.21 -1.67 7.50
N THR A 44 1.36 -2.20 6.28
CA THR A 44 0.32 -3.09 5.70
C THR A 44 0.87 -4.46 5.33
N LEU A 45 0.55 -5.49 6.12
CA LEU A 45 1.06 -6.85 5.93
C LEU A 45 0.81 -7.38 4.51
N SER A 46 -0.42 -7.31 3.97
CA SER A 46 -0.71 -7.92 2.68
C SER A 46 -0.12 -7.17 1.48
N ASN A 47 -0.26 -5.84 1.36
CA ASN A 47 0.33 -5.09 0.25
C ASN A 47 1.88 -5.16 0.29
N SER A 48 2.48 -5.10 1.48
CA SER A 48 3.95 -5.18 1.61
C SER A 48 4.47 -6.56 1.25
N ILE A 49 3.78 -7.64 1.66
CA ILE A 49 4.12 -8.99 1.22
C ILE A 49 3.92 -9.12 -0.30
N GLU A 50 2.83 -8.58 -0.87
CA GLU A 50 2.60 -8.57 -2.32
C GLU A 50 3.76 -7.91 -3.08
N ALA A 51 4.22 -6.75 -2.62
CA ALA A 51 5.38 -6.05 -3.17
C ALA A 51 6.68 -6.88 -3.07
N ILE A 52 6.93 -7.51 -1.91
CA ILE A 52 8.06 -8.42 -1.69
C ILE A 52 8.01 -9.61 -2.64
N LEU A 53 6.84 -10.23 -2.81
CA LEU A 53 6.63 -11.36 -3.72
C LEU A 53 6.85 -10.94 -5.18
N VAL A 54 6.46 -9.72 -5.56
CA VAL A 54 6.72 -9.19 -6.92
C VAL A 54 8.23 -9.07 -7.14
N SER A 55 8.96 -8.42 -6.22
CA SER A 55 10.43 -8.33 -6.32
C SER A 55 11.10 -9.71 -6.35
N PHE A 56 10.63 -10.65 -5.52
CA PHE A 56 11.14 -12.02 -5.53
C PHE A 56 10.89 -12.71 -6.86
N PHE A 57 9.67 -12.59 -7.40
CA PHE A 57 9.33 -13.15 -8.71
C PHE A 57 10.23 -12.58 -9.82
N LEU A 58 10.52 -11.28 -9.81
CA LEU A 58 11.42 -10.65 -10.77
C LEU A 58 12.87 -11.11 -10.63
N LEU A 59 13.36 -11.33 -9.40
CA LEU A 59 14.66 -11.96 -9.14
C LEU A 59 14.72 -13.38 -9.73
N LEU A 60 13.65 -14.15 -9.61
CA LEU A 60 13.57 -15.49 -10.22
C LEU A 60 13.62 -15.38 -11.76
N ILE A 61 12.94 -14.41 -12.37
CA ILE A 61 13.02 -14.17 -13.82
C ILE A 61 14.47 -13.88 -14.23
N GLN A 62 15.16 -12.96 -13.55
CA GLN A 62 16.57 -12.66 -13.83
C GLN A 62 17.45 -13.91 -13.69
N SER A 63 17.24 -14.67 -12.61
CA SER A 63 18.00 -15.88 -12.32
C SER A 63 17.85 -16.94 -13.42
N THR A 64 16.65 -17.08 -14.03
CA THR A 64 16.43 -18.05 -15.13
C THR A 64 17.27 -17.78 -16.38
N LYS A 65 17.74 -16.54 -16.59
CA LYS A 65 18.61 -16.20 -17.72
C LYS A 65 20.04 -16.69 -17.51
N ILE A 66 20.50 -16.77 -16.26
CA ILE A 66 21.90 -17.02 -15.90
C ILE A 66 22.14 -18.50 -15.56
N THR A 67 21.24 -19.12 -14.80
CA THR A 67 21.49 -20.47 -14.23
C THR A 67 21.16 -21.63 -15.19
N SER A 68 21.77 -22.79 -14.94
CA SER A 68 21.40 -24.07 -15.54
C SER A 68 20.13 -24.69 -14.92
N HIS A 69 19.82 -24.39 -13.65
CA HIS A 69 18.69 -24.95 -12.88
C HIS A 69 17.32 -24.32 -13.23
N ARG A 70 17.07 -24.05 -14.51
CA ARG A 70 15.89 -23.29 -14.99
C ARG A 70 14.57 -23.95 -14.63
N SER A 71 14.48 -25.28 -14.73
CA SER A 71 13.27 -26.04 -14.39
C SER A 71 12.82 -25.82 -12.95
N PHE A 72 13.76 -25.82 -12.01
CA PHE A 72 13.45 -25.56 -10.59
C PHE A 72 12.99 -24.11 -10.38
N LEU A 73 13.64 -23.14 -11.02
CA LEU A 73 13.24 -21.74 -10.93
C LEU A 73 11.85 -21.48 -11.53
N ILE A 74 11.49 -22.15 -12.62
CA ILE A 74 10.15 -22.04 -13.22
C ILE A 74 9.10 -22.66 -12.30
N PHE A 75 9.38 -23.82 -11.71
CA PHE A 75 8.53 -24.39 -10.67
C PHE A 75 8.33 -23.41 -9.50
N LEU A 76 9.42 -22.83 -8.98
CA LEU A 76 9.36 -21.86 -7.90
C LEU A 76 8.61 -20.57 -8.30
N GLN A 77 8.77 -20.09 -9.54
CA GLN A 77 7.98 -18.97 -10.07
C GLN A 77 6.49 -19.29 -10.03
N THR A 78 6.07 -20.49 -10.45
CA THR A 78 4.66 -20.86 -10.41
C THR A 78 4.11 -21.05 -9.00
N PHE A 79 4.94 -21.47 -8.05
CA PHE A 79 4.60 -21.46 -6.62
C PHE A 79 4.39 -20.04 -6.10
N ILE A 80 5.30 -19.12 -6.40
CA ILE A 80 5.17 -17.70 -6.00
C ILE A 80 3.98 -17.03 -6.68
N LEU A 81 3.68 -17.38 -7.94
CA LEU A 81 2.49 -16.92 -8.64
C LEU A 81 1.21 -17.37 -7.94
N ALA A 82 1.12 -18.64 -7.55
CA ALA A 82 -0.01 -19.16 -6.79
C ALA A 82 -0.11 -18.48 -5.41
N LEU A 83 1.00 -18.41 -4.67
CA LEU A 83 1.05 -17.77 -3.35
C LEU A 83 0.61 -16.29 -3.42
N GLY A 84 1.14 -15.55 -4.41
CA GLY A 84 0.77 -14.17 -4.65
C GLY A 84 -0.70 -14.01 -4.99
N PHE A 85 -1.25 -14.86 -5.85
CA PHE A 85 -2.67 -14.83 -6.21
C PHE A 85 -3.62 -15.15 -5.04
N PHE A 86 -3.24 -16.12 -4.18
CA PHE A 86 -3.99 -16.46 -2.96
C PHE A 86 -3.89 -15.38 -1.90
N LEU A 87 -2.74 -14.74 -1.77
CA LEU A 87 -2.59 -13.57 -0.92
C LEU A 87 -3.50 -12.43 -1.44
N ARG A 88 -3.38 -12.11 -2.74
CA ARG A 88 -4.12 -11.05 -3.42
C ARG A 88 -4.23 -11.31 -4.93
N PRO A 89 -5.44 -11.37 -5.50
CA PRO A 89 -5.61 -11.55 -6.95
C PRO A 89 -4.96 -10.47 -7.83
N THR A 90 -4.74 -9.28 -7.29
CA THR A 90 -4.03 -8.17 -7.96
C THR A 90 -2.58 -8.48 -8.29
N PHE A 91 -1.96 -9.45 -7.60
CA PHE A 91 -0.56 -9.84 -7.80
C PHE A 91 -0.23 -10.12 -9.28
N ILE A 92 -1.15 -10.78 -9.98
CA ILE A 92 -1.00 -11.16 -11.39
C ILE A 92 -0.75 -9.94 -12.27
N LEU A 93 -1.37 -8.80 -11.96
CA LEU A 93 -1.24 -7.58 -12.75
C LEU A 93 0.21 -7.07 -12.79
N PHE A 94 0.93 -7.19 -11.68
CA PHE A 94 2.32 -6.72 -11.56
C PHE A 94 3.33 -7.62 -12.25
N VAL A 95 3.10 -8.94 -12.22
CA VAL A 95 3.99 -9.92 -12.84
C VAL A 95 3.66 -10.21 -14.31
N PHE A 96 2.49 -9.77 -14.79
CA PHE A 96 2.00 -10.04 -16.14
C PHE A 96 2.99 -9.61 -17.22
N TRP A 97 3.35 -8.32 -17.27
CA TRP A 97 4.25 -7.80 -18.30
C TRP A 97 5.66 -8.43 -18.25
N PRO A 98 6.33 -8.52 -17.09
CA PRO A 98 7.58 -9.25 -16.95
C PRO A 98 7.51 -10.72 -17.41
N SER A 99 6.41 -11.42 -17.10
CA SER A 99 6.19 -12.81 -17.51
C SER A 99 6.04 -12.93 -19.03
N LEU A 100 5.32 -12.01 -19.68
CA LEU A 100 5.23 -11.97 -21.14
C LEU A 100 6.60 -11.81 -21.80
N LEU A 101 7.45 -10.93 -21.27
CA LEU A 101 8.81 -10.75 -21.77
C LEU A 101 9.67 -12.00 -21.55
N GLN A 102 9.51 -12.69 -20.42
CA GLN A 102 10.20 -13.95 -20.16
C GLN A 102 9.76 -15.05 -21.13
N ILE A 103 8.44 -15.19 -21.37
CA ILE A 103 7.89 -16.16 -22.32
C ILE A 103 8.39 -15.87 -23.73
N HIS A 104 8.31 -14.61 -24.17
CA HIS A 104 8.83 -14.19 -25.47
C HIS A 104 10.31 -14.56 -25.62
N HIS A 105 11.13 -14.21 -24.62
CA HIS A 105 12.55 -14.57 -24.62
C HIS A 105 12.75 -16.09 -24.67
N MET A 106 11.95 -16.87 -23.94
CA MET A 106 12.07 -18.32 -23.94
C MET A 106 11.74 -18.93 -25.31
N VAL A 107 10.67 -18.46 -25.96
CA VAL A 107 10.25 -18.91 -27.29
C VAL A 107 11.31 -18.58 -28.35
N THR A 108 11.91 -17.39 -28.29
CA THR A 108 12.90 -16.98 -29.30
C THR A 108 14.29 -17.58 -29.09
N THR A 109 14.61 -18.04 -27.87
CA THR A 109 15.98 -18.45 -27.50
C THR A 109 16.14 -19.96 -27.37
N TYR A 110 15.12 -20.67 -26.89
CA TYR A 110 15.22 -22.10 -26.61
C TYR A 110 14.56 -22.97 -27.68
N LYS A 111 15.09 -24.19 -27.86
CA LYS A 111 14.46 -25.20 -28.72
C LYS A 111 13.06 -25.56 -28.19
N LEU A 112 12.13 -25.86 -29.10
CA LEU A 112 10.74 -26.20 -28.79
C LEU A 112 10.60 -27.27 -27.69
N LYS A 113 11.46 -28.30 -27.69
CA LYS A 113 11.47 -29.35 -26.65
C LYS A 113 11.69 -28.80 -25.24
N HIS A 114 12.65 -27.89 -25.07
CA HIS A 114 12.92 -27.29 -23.75
C HIS A 114 11.84 -26.31 -23.35
N PHE A 115 11.33 -25.51 -24.29
CA PHE A 115 10.19 -24.65 -24.04
C PHE A 115 8.95 -25.45 -23.58
N ALA A 116 8.60 -26.53 -24.27
CA ALA A 116 7.50 -27.42 -23.89
C ALA A 116 7.71 -28.04 -22.50
N GLN A 117 8.94 -28.47 -22.18
CA GLN A 117 9.28 -28.96 -20.84
C GLN A 117 9.04 -27.88 -19.76
N TYR A 118 9.46 -26.64 -20.00
CA TYR A 118 9.23 -25.54 -19.06
C TYR A 118 7.76 -25.22 -18.86
N VAL A 119 6.96 -25.26 -19.93
CA VAL A 119 5.50 -25.09 -19.86
C VAL A 119 4.86 -26.19 -19.01
N LEU A 120 5.23 -27.46 -19.25
CA LEU A 120 4.69 -28.59 -18.48
C LEU A 120 5.04 -28.48 -16.99
N ILE A 121 6.29 -28.14 -16.67
CA ILE A 121 6.73 -27.93 -15.28
C ILE A 121 5.98 -26.77 -14.64
N GLY A 122 5.78 -25.67 -15.37
CA GLY A 122 5.02 -24.53 -14.89
C GLY A 122 3.55 -24.89 -14.59
N ILE A 123 2.88 -25.60 -15.50
CA ILE A 123 1.49 -26.04 -15.29
C ILE A 123 1.41 -26.98 -14.08
N ALA A 124 2.28 -27.98 -13.99
CA ALA A 124 2.31 -28.92 -12.88
C ALA A 124 2.57 -28.21 -11.53
N GLY A 125 3.56 -27.30 -11.50
CA GLY A 125 3.90 -26.51 -10.32
C GLY A 125 2.76 -25.60 -9.87
N LEU A 126 2.08 -24.95 -10.81
CA LEU A 126 0.92 -24.10 -10.52
C LEU A 126 -0.25 -24.92 -9.94
N LEU A 127 -0.61 -26.04 -10.56
CA LEU A 127 -1.70 -26.90 -10.09
C LEU A 127 -1.42 -27.46 -8.70
N LEU A 128 -0.20 -27.95 -8.46
CA LEU A 128 0.22 -28.46 -7.17
C LEU A 128 0.18 -27.37 -6.08
N SER A 129 0.64 -26.16 -6.41
CA SER A 129 0.66 -25.03 -5.48
C SER A 129 -0.75 -24.57 -5.14
N CYS A 130 -1.62 -24.41 -6.13
CA CYS A 130 -3.02 -24.06 -5.93
C CYS A 130 -3.76 -25.11 -5.09
N TYR A 131 -3.59 -26.40 -5.39
CA TYR A 131 -4.19 -27.48 -4.61
C TYR A 131 -3.74 -27.44 -3.14
N SER A 132 -2.43 -27.26 -2.91
CA SER A 132 -1.85 -27.20 -1.57
C SER A 132 -2.40 -26.00 -0.78
N LEU A 133 -2.46 -24.82 -1.40
CA LEU A 133 -2.99 -23.61 -0.76
C LEU A 133 -4.48 -23.73 -0.43
N VAL A 134 -5.29 -24.25 -1.35
CA VAL A 134 -6.71 -24.54 -1.09
C VAL A 134 -6.86 -25.49 0.09
N ARG A 135 -6.00 -26.53 0.19
CA ARG A 135 -6.07 -27.50 1.29
C ARG A 135 -5.68 -26.89 2.63
N ILE A 136 -4.66 -26.01 2.64
CA ILE A 136 -4.22 -25.25 3.83
C ILE A 136 -5.34 -24.33 4.31
N ASP A 137 -5.90 -23.50 3.43
CA ASP A 137 -6.98 -22.57 3.77
C ASP A 137 -8.22 -23.32 4.26
N SER A 138 -8.60 -24.40 3.57
CA SER A 138 -9.75 -25.23 3.95
C SER A 138 -9.59 -25.80 5.36
N ASN A 139 -8.37 -26.24 5.70
CA ASN A 139 -8.06 -26.71 7.05
C ASN A 139 -8.10 -25.59 8.09
N TYR A 140 -7.49 -24.43 7.78
CA TYR A 140 -7.43 -23.29 8.69
C TYR A 140 -8.83 -22.76 9.04
N TYR A 141 -9.71 -22.63 8.05
CA TYR A 141 -11.07 -22.15 8.24
C TYR A 141 -12.07 -23.25 8.63
N MET A 142 -11.61 -24.49 8.84
CA MET A 142 -12.47 -25.64 9.17
C MET A 142 -13.64 -25.81 8.19
N LYS A 143 -13.40 -25.58 6.90
CA LYS A 143 -14.39 -25.66 5.81
C LYS A 143 -13.95 -26.71 4.78
N LYS A 144 -14.92 -27.31 4.08
CA LYS A 144 -14.63 -28.38 3.10
C LYS A 144 -13.79 -27.90 1.91
N TRP A 145 -14.12 -26.73 1.36
CA TRP A 145 -13.42 -26.11 0.24
C TRP A 145 -13.39 -24.59 0.42
N VAL A 146 -12.20 -24.03 0.55
CA VAL A 146 -11.96 -22.58 0.58
C VAL A 146 -11.11 -22.19 -0.60
N MET A 147 -11.71 -21.46 -1.54
CA MET A 147 -11.03 -20.88 -2.69
C MET A 147 -10.91 -19.38 -2.47
N ALA A 148 -9.90 -18.96 -1.71
CA ALA A 148 -9.73 -17.58 -1.29
C ALA A 148 -9.75 -16.55 -2.45
N PRO A 149 -9.08 -16.78 -3.60
CA PRO A 149 -9.16 -15.86 -4.73
C PRO A 149 -10.59 -15.69 -5.29
N ILE A 150 -11.35 -16.78 -5.37
CA ILE A 150 -12.73 -16.74 -5.88
C ILE A 150 -13.62 -15.99 -4.89
N ASN A 151 -13.47 -16.26 -3.59
CA ASN A 151 -14.20 -15.54 -2.54
C ASN A 151 -13.87 -14.04 -2.56
N PHE A 152 -12.60 -13.68 -2.77
CA PHE A 152 -12.17 -12.30 -2.93
C PHE A 152 -12.83 -11.62 -4.13
N LEU A 153 -12.83 -12.28 -5.30
CA LEU A 153 -13.46 -11.75 -6.50
C LEU A 153 -14.97 -11.61 -6.33
N ALA A 154 -15.63 -12.62 -5.76
CA ALA A 154 -17.06 -12.59 -5.48
C ALA A 154 -17.44 -11.43 -4.53
N TYR A 155 -16.65 -11.21 -3.47
CA TYR A 155 -16.86 -10.12 -2.53
C TYR A 155 -16.72 -8.73 -3.20
N ASN A 156 -15.68 -8.55 -4.03
CA ASN A 156 -15.39 -7.28 -4.71
C ASN A 156 -16.24 -7.04 -5.97
N TRP A 157 -16.97 -8.05 -6.46
CA TRP A 157 -17.91 -7.88 -7.56
C TRP A 157 -19.21 -7.20 -7.11
N GLU A 158 -19.58 -7.34 -5.84
CA GLU A 158 -20.82 -6.78 -5.30
C GLU A 158 -20.68 -5.28 -4.97
N PRO A 159 -21.46 -4.39 -5.61
CA PRO A 159 -21.32 -2.94 -5.43
C PRO A 159 -21.56 -2.47 -4.00
N LYS A 160 -22.41 -3.17 -3.24
CA LYS A 160 -22.70 -2.85 -1.84
C LYS A 160 -21.47 -2.99 -0.94
N ASN A 161 -20.64 -3.99 -1.19
CA ASN A 161 -19.40 -4.20 -0.45
C ASN A 161 -18.36 -3.14 -0.82
N LEU A 162 -18.28 -2.78 -2.11
CA LEU A 162 -17.39 -1.72 -2.59
C LEU A 162 -17.75 -0.35 -1.99
N ALA A 163 -19.03 -0.04 -1.89
CA ALA A 163 -19.50 1.22 -1.31
C ALA A 163 -19.07 1.40 0.15
N GLN A 164 -18.85 0.31 0.90
CA GLN A 164 -18.34 0.37 2.27
C GLN A 164 -16.89 0.87 2.36
N HIS A 165 -16.10 0.68 1.29
CA HIS A 165 -14.69 1.07 1.24
C HIS A 165 -14.47 2.40 0.49
N GLY A 166 -15.54 3.00 -0.05
CA GLY A 166 -15.47 4.22 -0.83
C GLY A 166 -15.29 3.96 -2.33
N ILE A 167 -16.00 4.76 -3.13
CA ILE A 167 -15.96 4.74 -4.59
C ILE A 167 -15.15 5.96 -5.06
N HIS A 168 -14.17 5.72 -5.92
CA HIS A 168 -13.25 6.75 -6.40
C HIS A 168 -13.32 6.90 -7.92
N PRO A 169 -12.99 8.09 -8.44
CA PRO A 169 -12.88 8.29 -9.88
C PRO A 169 -11.71 7.48 -10.44
N ARG A 170 -11.85 6.96 -11.67
CA ARG A 170 -10.84 6.08 -12.30
C ARG A 170 -9.45 6.71 -12.45
N TYR A 171 -9.37 8.04 -12.49
CA TYR A 171 -8.10 8.78 -12.61
C TYR A 171 -7.35 8.92 -11.27
N LEU A 172 -7.96 8.57 -10.13
CA LEU A 172 -7.37 8.80 -8.80
C LEU A 172 -6.00 8.12 -8.68
N HIS A 173 -5.87 6.89 -9.18
CA HIS A 173 -4.60 6.17 -9.18
C HIS A 173 -3.46 6.93 -9.88
N LEU A 174 -3.76 7.54 -11.03
CA LEU A 174 -2.78 8.24 -11.84
C LEU A 174 -2.47 9.65 -11.34
N ILE A 175 -3.51 10.42 -10.96
CA ILE A 175 -3.40 11.87 -10.68
C ILE A 175 -3.14 12.16 -9.21
N VAL A 176 -3.57 11.29 -8.30
CA VAL A 176 -3.46 11.51 -6.86
C VAL A 176 -2.56 10.46 -6.21
N ASN A 177 -2.91 9.18 -6.31
CA ASN A 177 -2.21 8.12 -5.58
C ASN A 177 -0.75 7.95 -6.03
N LEU A 178 -0.49 7.91 -7.34
CA LEU A 178 0.87 7.78 -7.86
C LEU A 178 1.72 9.03 -7.52
N PRO A 179 1.19 10.27 -7.69
CA PRO A 179 1.79 11.48 -7.16
C PRO A 179 2.14 11.44 -5.68
N LEU A 180 1.18 11.03 -4.86
CA LEU A 180 1.34 10.92 -3.42
C LEU A 180 2.38 9.86 -3.01
N LEU A 181 2.41 8.73 -3.72
CA LEU A 181 3.28 7.59 -3.40
C LEU A 181 4.76 7.91 -3.62
N ILE A 182 5.11 8.60 -4.72
CA ILE A 182 6.51 8.71 -5.18
C ILE A 182 6.94 10.13 -5.53
N LEU A 183 5.99 11.02 -5.75
CA LEU A 183 6.11 12.01 -6.79
C LEU A 183 6.11 13.40 -6.18
N ASN A 184 7.31 13.76 -5.73
CA ASN A 184 7.78 15.11 -5.96
C ASN A 184 7.53 15.48 -7.45
N PRO A 185 6.94 16.64 -7.79
CA PRO A 185 6.65 17.05 -9.17
C PRO A 185 7.80 16.84 -10.16
N VAL A 186 9.05 16.93 -9.72
CA VAL A 186 10.24 16.69 -10.56
C VAL A 186 10.38 15.23 -10.99
N ALA A 187 9.97 14.27 -10.15
CA ALA A 187 9.94 12.85 -10.50
C ALA A 187 8.94 12.56 -11.65
N PHE A 188 7.87 13.35 -11.75
CA PHE A 188 6.87 13.22 -12.83
C PHE A 188 7.49 13.55 -14.17
N LEU A 189 8.24 14.64 -14.21
CA LEU A 189 8.93 15.10 -15.41
C LEU A 189 9.93 14.05 -15.91
N TYR A 190 10.54 13.27 -15.00
CA TYR A 190 11.40 12.16 -15.38
C TYR A 190 10.65 10.99 -16.03
N LEU A 191 9.38 10.76 -15.69
CA LEU A 191 8.56 9.75 -16.38
C LEU A 191 8.18 10.15 -17.82
N LEU A 192 8.25 11.45 -18.14
CA LEU A 192 7.94 11.99 -19.47
C LEU A 192 9.14 11.97 -20.44
N GLN A 193 10.33 11.60 -19.97
CA GLN A 193 11.52 11.54 -20.81
C GLN A 193 11.46 10.36 -21.78
N ARG A 194 12.07 10.50 -22.98
CA ARG A 194 12.10 9.42 -23.97
C ARG A 194 12.86 8.20 -23.42
N PRO A 195 12.20 7.03 -23.29
CA PRO A 195 12.81 5.86 -22.67
C PRO A 195 13.75 5.15 -23.65
N THR A 196 14.83 4.55 -23.11
CA THR A 196 15.57 3.50 -23.83
C THR A 196 14.72 2.24 -23.94
N LYS A 197 15.10 1.26 -24.77
CA LYS A 197 14.38 -0.02 -24.85
C LYS A 197 14.24 -0.73 -23.48
N ALA A 198 15.30 -0.73 -22.67
CA ALA A 198 15.27 -1.31 -21.32
C ALA A 198 14.35 -0.52 -20.39
N THR A 199 14.43 0.82 -20.42
CA THR A 199 13.57 1.72 -19.66
C THR A 199 12.09 1.58 -20.07
N PHE A 200 11.81 1.33 -21.35
CA PHE A 200 10.45 1.13 -21.86
C PHE A 200 9.82 -0.13 -21.25
N HIS A 201 10.56 -1.24 -21.22
CA HIS A 201 10.04 -2.47 -20.58
C HIS A 201 9.80 -2.29 -19.07
N LEU A 202 10.67 -1.55 -18.38
CA LEU A 202 10.44 -1.18 -16.97
C LEU A 202 9.21 -0.27 -16.82
N LEU A 203 9.06 0.73 -17.69
CA LEU A 203 7.90 1.61 -17.68
C LEU A 203 6.60 0.84 -17.90
N CYS A 204 6.57 -0.12 -18.81
CA CYS A 204 5.42 -1.00 -19.00
C CYS A 204 5.13 -1.86 -17.75
N SER A 205 6.14 -2.33 -17.02
CA SER A 205 5.92 -3.04 -15.73
C SER A 205 5.32 -2.17 -14.63
N VAL A 206 5.30 -0.85 -14.82
CA VAL A 206 4.63 0.13 -13.95
C VAL A 206 3.25 0.51 -14.50
N LEU A 207 3.18 0.88 -15.78
CA LEU A 207 1.98 1.43 -16.39
C LEU A 207 0.88 0.39 -16.60
N VAL A 208 1.23 -0.86 -16.93
CA VAL A 208 0.25 -1.94 -17.13
C VAL A 208 -0.54 -2.24 -15.85
N PRO A 209 0.09 -2.55 -14.70
CA PRO A 209 -0.65 -2.75 -13.46
C PRO A 209 -1.35 -1.48 -12.99
N LEU A 210 -0.75 -0.29 -13.16
CA LEU A 210 -1.41 0.98 -12.82
C LEU A 210 -2.72 1.17 -13.59
N ALA A 211 -2.70 0.97 -14.91
CA ALA A 211 -3.88 1.10 -15.77
C ALA A 211 -4.94 0.05 -15.41
N ALA A 212 -4.53 -1.21 -15.18
CA ALA A 212 -5.45 -2.27 -14.77
C ALA A 212 -6.10 -1.99 -13.42
N LEU A 213 -5.32 -1.51 -12.43
CA LEU A 213 -5.85 -1.15 -11.12
C LEU A 213 -6.78 0.07 -11.17
N SER A 214 -6.52 0.99 -12.08
CA SER A 214 -7.37 2.18 -12.33
C SER A 214 -8.76 1.85 -12.87
N LEU A 215 -8.99 0.61 -13.33
CA LEU A 215 -10.32 0.14 -13.74
C LEU A 215 -11.21 -0.19 -12.55
N PHE A 216 -10.64 -0.54 -11.39
CA PHE A 216 -11.39 -0.79 -10.17
C PHE A 216 -11.87 0.54 -9.56
N GLN A 217 -13.08 0.50 -8.99
CA GLN A 217 -13.72 1.67 -8.39
C GLN A 217 -13.11 2.04 -7.04
N HIS A 218 -12.71 1.06 -6.25
CA HIS A 218 -12.02 1.30 -4.99
C HIS A 218 -10.52 1.44 -5.25
N GLN A 219 -9.96 2.59 -4.89
CA GLN A 219 -8.59 2.98 -5.23
C GLN A 219 -7.90 3.59 -4.03
N GLU A 220 -6.76 3.03 -3.65
CA GLU A 220 -5.94 3.51 -2.54
C GLU A 220 -4.47 3.51 -2.93
N SER A 221 -3.69 4.46 -2.43
CA SER A 221 -2.25 4.55 -2.75
C SER A 221 -1.45 3.29 -2.41
N ARG A 222 -1.84 2.57 -1.34
CA ARG A 222 -1.18 1.33 -0.92
C ARG A 222 -1.28 0.18 -1.94
N PHE A 223 -2.28 0.17 -2.82
CA PHE A 223 -2.37 -0.84 -3.88
C PHE A 223 -1.26 -0.69 -4.92
N LEU A 224 -0.61 0.46 -4.99
CA LEU A 224 0.50 0.74 -5.88
C LEU A 224 1.87 0.40 -5.27
N LEU A 225 1.94 -0.19 -4.07
CA LEU A 225 3.23 -0.56 -3.48
C LEU A 225 4.09 -1.50 -4.34
N PRO A 226 3.52 -2.51 -5.04
CA PRO A 226 4.35 -3.44 -5.80
C PRO A 226 5.03 -2.85 -7.06
N ILE A 227 4.64 -1.65 -7.51
CA ILE A 227 5.34 -0.92 -8.61
C ILE A 227 6.48 -0.01 -8.12
N VAL A 228 6.60 0.20 -6.80
CA VAL A 228 7.58 1.14 -6.21
C VAL A 228 9.03 0.77 -6.55
N PRO A 229 9.48 -0.50 -6.45
CA PRO A 229 10.86 -0.84 -6.80
C PRO A 229 11.24 -0.50 -8.25
N GLN A 230 10.34 -0.79 -9.20
CA GLN A 230 10.54 -0.53 -10.63
C GLN A 230 10.55 0.98 -10.90
N LEU A 231 9.70 1.75 -10.21
CA LEU A 231 9.71 3.21 -10.25
C LEU A 231 11.04 3.78 -9.73
N CYS A 232 11.58 3.26 -8.64
CA CYS A 232 12.89 3.69 -8.12
C CYS A 232 14.02 3.48 -9.14
N LEU A 233 14.00 2.37 -9.88
CA LEU A 233 14.97 2.11 -10.95
C LEU A 233 14.85 3.15 -12.08
N ILE A 234 13.63 3.44 -12.55
CA ILE A 234 13.39 4.45 -13.60
C ILE A 234 13.85 5.83 -13.14
N LEU A 235 13.50 6.24 -11.92
CA LEU A 235 13.90 7.53 -11.36
C LEU A 235 15.42 7.63 -11.20
N SER A 236 16.08 6.54 -10.79
CA SER A 236 17.54 6.49 -10.66
C SER A 236 18.25 6.70 -12.00
N GLN A 237 17.74 6.11 -13.09
CA GLN A 237 18.28 6.31 -14.44
C GLN A 237 18.26 7.78 -14.86
N ASN A 238 17.14 8.45 -14.62
CA ASN A 238 16.93 9.83 -15.06
C ASN A 238 17.65 10.82 -14.14
N TRP A 239 17.69 10.56 -12.83
CA TRP A 239 18.45 11.36 -11.88
C TRP A 239 19.94 11.38 -12.20
N GLN A 240 20.55 10.22 -12.50
CA GLN A 240 21.97 10.16 -12.85
C GLN A 240 22.33 10.99 -14.09
N LYS A 241 21.40 11.12 -15.04
CA LYS A 241 21.59 11.90 -16.28
C LYS A 241 21.22 13.38 -16.12
N SER A 242 20.50 13.74 -15.07
CA SER A 242 19.97 15.09 -14.88
C SER A 242 21.08 16.08 -14.50
N ARG A 243 20.98 17.33 -14.98
CA ARG A 243 21.84 18.44 -14.53
C ARG A 243 21.39 19.01 -13.18
N SER A 244 20.12 18.84 -12.82
CA SER A 244 19.51 19.43 -11.62
C SER A 244 19.44 18.45 -10.44
N ARG A 245 20.50 17.65 -10.23
CA ARG A 245 20.53 16.60 -9.20
C ARG A 245 20.35 17.15 -7.78
N SER A 246 21.01 18.27 -7.46
CA SER A 246 20.90 18.92 -6.15
C SER A 246 19.47 19.38 -5.89
N ALA A 247 18.85 20.09 -6.84
CA ALA A 247 17.45 20.51 -6.72
C ALA A 247 16.50 19.32 -6.50
N PHE A 248 16.70 18.21 -7.24
CA PHE A 248 15.91 16.99 -7.01
C PHE A 248 16.04 16.47 -5.58
N VAL A 249 17.26 16.37 -5.05
CA VAL A 249 17.51 15.90 -3.68
C VAL A 249 16.90 16.85 -2.65
N THR A 250 17.06 18.16 -2.81
CA THR A 250 16.47 19.16 -1.92
C THR A 250 14.94 19.02 -1.88
N ILE A 251 14.29 18.99 -3.05
CA ILE A 251 12.83 18.87 -3.10
C ILE A 251 12.38 17.49 -2.59
N TRP A 252 13.15 16.43 -2.83
CA TRP A 252 12.88 15.08 -2.27
C TRP A 252 12.92 15.10 -0.74
N ILE A 253 13.94 15.69 -0.13
CA ILE A 253 14.04 15.81 1.34
C ILE A 253 12.87 16.62 1.89
N VAL A 254 12.57 17.79 1.31
CA VAL A 254 11.44 18.63 1.75
C VAL A 254 10.12 17.88 1.62
N TYR A 255 9.88 17.24 0.48
CA TYR A 255 8.69 16.41 0.24
C TYR A 255 8.58 15.28 1.27
N SER A 256 9.68 14.59 1.55
CA SER A 256 9.72 13.50 2.51
C SER A 256 9.48 13.96 3.93
N LEU A 257 10.04 15.10 4.34
CA LEU A 257 9.79 15.68 5.67
C LEU A 257 8.32 16.07 5.84
N VAL A 258 7.72 16.72 4.83
CA VAL A 258 6.29 17.08 4.87
C VAL A 258 5.42 15.84 4.96
N HIS A 259 5.70 14.79 4.18
CA HIS A 259 4.94 13.55 4.22
C HIS A 259 5.12 12.78 5.51
N PHE A 260 6.36 12.73 6.03
CA PHE A 260 6.66 12.11 7.31
C PHE A 260 5.92 12.83 8.44
N LEU A 261 5.94 14.16 8.47
CA LEU A 261 5.21 14.94 9.47
C LEU A 261 3.71 14.72 9.36
N PHE A 262 3.15 14.81 8.15
CA PHE A 262 1.70 14.68 7.95
C PHE A 262 1.20 13.24 8.18
N TRP A 263 1.71 12.27 7.43
CA TRP A 263 1.23 10.88 7.47
C TRP A 263 1.88 10.03 8.57
N GLY A 264 3.11 10.37 8.95
CA GLY A 264 3.85 9.68 10.00
C GLY A 264 3.40 10.11 11.40
N TYR A 265 3.20 11.42 11.60
CA TYR A 265 2.93 12.00 12.92
C TYR A 265 1.51 12.59 13.05
N LEU A 266 1.14 13.61 12.27
CA LEU A 266 -0.12 14.34 12.45
C LEU A 266 -1.36 13.45 12.27
N HIS A 267 -1.40 12.64 11.21
CA HIS A 267 -2.53 11.79 10.87
C HIS A 267 -2.67 10.54 11.76
N GLN A 268 -1.61 10.14 12.45
CA GLN A 268 -1.58 8.89 13.23
C GLN A 268 -1.27 9.07 14.72
N GLY A 269 -0.87 10.27 15.15
CA GLY A 269 -0.50 10.54 16.54
C GLY A 269 -1.63 10.29 17.54
N GLY A 270 -2.89 10.45 17.11
CA GLY A 270 -4.06 10.10 17.93
C GLY A 270 -4.18 8.61 18.25
N LEU A 271 -3.72 7.73 17.35
CA LEU A 271 -3.80 6.28 17.51
C LEU A 271 -2.88 5.79 18.66
N LEU A 272 -1.66 6.32 18.76
CA LEU A 272 -0.71 5.92 19.79
C LEU A 272 -1.22 6.31 21.20
N LYS A 273 -1.76 7.53 21.32
CA LYS A 273 -2.36 8.04 22.56
C LYS A 273 -3.57 7.17 22.96
N MET A 274 -4.43 6.81 22.02
CA MET A 274 -5.57 5.91 22.27
C MET A 274 -5.13 4.51 22.70
N ALA A 275 -4.14 3.89 22.03
CA ALA A 275 -3.66 2.57 22.39
C ALA A 275 -3.13 2.54 23.84
N GLN A 276 -2.47 3.61 24.28
CA GLN A 276 -2.05 3.78 25.67
C GLN A 276 -3.25 3.92 26.62
N LEU A 277 -4.29 4.68 26.24
CA LEU A 277 -5.51 4.86 27.03
C LEU A 277 -6.29 3.57 27.23
N ILE A 278 -6.48 2.77 26.17
CA ILE A 278 -7.14 1.45 26.27
C ILE A 278 -6.36 0.53 27.21
N HIS A 279 -5.03 0.57 27.12
CA HIS A 279 -4.17 -0.26 27.95
C HIS A 279 -4.23 0.15 29.42
N SER A 280 -4.26 1.45 29.72
CA SER A 280 -4.30 1.95 31.10
C SER A 280 -5.68 1.81 31.76
N ASN A 281 -6.77 1.99 30.99
CA ASN A 281 -8.15 2.05 31.52
C ASN A 281 -9.11 1.06 30.82
N PRO A 282 -8.93 -0.27 30.98
CA PRO A 282 -9.71 -1.29 30.26
C PRO A 282 -11.22 -1.36 30.61
N SER A 283 -11.65 -0.71 31.69
CA SER A 283 -13.05 -0.68 32.18
C SER A 283 -13.84 0.58 31.79
N GLU A 284 -13.21 1.55 31.12
CA GLU A 284 -13.90 2.75 30.63
C GLU A 284 -14.52 2.52 29.24
N CYS A 285 -15.57 3.28 28.96
CA CYS A 285 -16.09 3.63 27.63
C CYS A 285 -15.43 2.95 26.41
N ARG A 286 -16.09 1.93 25.85
CA ARG A 286 -15.55 1.14 24.73
C ARG A 286 -16.10 1.55 23.36
N ASP A 287 -16.56 2.80 23.23
CA ASP A 287 -17.08 3.37 21.99
C ASP A 287 -16.15 4.45 21.44
N PHE A 288 -15.48 4.16 20.33
CA PHE A 288 -14.44 5.01 19.75
C PHE A 288 -14.80 5.46 18.34
N HIS A 289 -14.71 6.76 18.12
CA HIS A 289 -15.04 7.43 16.88
C HIS A 289 -13.79 8.08 16.30
N PHE A 290 -13.42 7.69 15.09
CA PHE A 290 -12.22 8.19 14.42
C PHE A 290 -12.62 9.25 13.40
N TRP A 291 -12.12 10.48 13.58
CA TRP A 291 -12.36 11.59 12.67
C TRP A 291 -11.04 12.08 12.07
N LYS A 292 -10.92 12.03 10.74
CA LYS A 292 -9.75 12.57 9.98
C LYS A 292 -8.41 12.01 10.44
N THR A 293 -8.42 10.81 11.01
CA THR A 293 -7.27 10.15 11.59
C THR A 293 -7.33 8.66 11.25
N TYR A 294 -6.21 7.97 11.43
CA TYR A 294 -6.13 6.55 11.12
C TYR A 294 -6.96 5.71 12.09
N MET A 295 -7.78 4.81 11.55
CA MET A 295 -8.56 3.85 12.34
C MET A 295 -7.71 2.70 12.85
N MET A 296 -7.96 2.28 14.08
CA MET A 296 -7.32 1.07 14.61
C MET A 296 -7.94 -0.20 13.99
N PRO A 297 -7.12 -1.22 13.65
CA PRO A 297 -7.67 -2.46 13.12
C PRO A 297 -8.57 -3.16 14.15
N ARG A 298 -9.83 -3.41 13.77
CA ARG A 298 -10.85 -3.98 14.65
C ARG A 298 -10.49 -5.36 15.22
N PHE A 299 -9.69 -6.14 14.51
CA PHE A 299 -9.28 -7.48 14.97
C PHE A 299 -8.26 -7.45 16.12
N LEU A 300 -7.64 -6.30 16.39
CA LEU A 300 -6.77 -6.09 17.55
C LEU A 300 -7.54 -5.60 18.77
N LEU A 301 -8.86 -5.40 18.62
CA LEU A 301 -9.72 -4.75 19.58
C LEU A 301 -10.82 -5.72 20.04
N ASP A 302 -10.67 -6.29 21.23
CA ASP A 302 -11.70 -7.13 21.82
C ASP A 302 -12.77 -6.28 22.52
N ASN A 303 -14.04 -6.50 22.17
CA ASN A 303 -15.21 -5.85 22.79
C ASN A 303 -15.21 -4.30 22.73
N VAL A 304 -14.70 -3.73 21.64
CA VAL A 304 -14.70 -2.28 21.39
C VAL A 304 -15.51 -1.94 20.14
N SER A 305 -16.47 -1.01 20.25
CA SER A 305 -17.15 -0.44 19.08
C SER A 305 -16.29 0.65 18.45
N VAL A 306 -16.12 0.55 17.13
CA VAL A 306 -15.25 1.43 16.35
C VAL A 306 -16.03 2.00 15.18
N HIS A 307 -16.20 3.32 15.20
CA HIS A 307 -16.94 4.08 14.20
C HIS A 307 -15.99 4.94 13.35
N ASP A 308 -16.13 4.86 12.03
CA ASP A 308 -15.44 5.74 11.09
C ASP A 308 -16.28 7.00 10.84
N LEU A 309 -15.76 8.15 11.24
CA LEU A 309 -16.34 9.46 10.95
C LEU A 309 -15.46 10.27 9.99
N GLY A 310 -14.44 9.66 9.35
CA GLY A 310 -13.47 10.36 8.50
C GLY A 310 -14.08 11.11 7.31
N GLY A 311 -15.26 10.70 6.84
CA GLY A 311 -16.03 11.37 5.79
C GLY A 311 -16.87 12.57 6.24
N ILE A 312 -17.06 12.75 7.55
CA ILE A 312 -18.02 13.71 8.09
C ILE A 312 -17.40 15.11 8.16
N PRO A 313 -18.07 16.14 7.60
CA PRO A 313 -17.70 17.53 7.79
C PRO A 313 -17.67 17.90 9.28
N SER A 314 -16.75 18.80 9.65
CA SER A 314 -16.61 19.25 11.04
C SER A 314 -17.95 19.73 11.63
N ASP A 315 -18.68 20.57 10.91
CA ASP A 315 -19.99 21.14 11.30
C ASP A 315 -21.09 20.10 11.57
N GLN A 316 -20.96 18.87 11.04
CA GLN A 316 -21.93 17.80 11.21
C GLN A 316 -21.53 16.77 12.28
N LEU A 317 -20.33 16.90 12.84
CA LEU A 317 -19.79 15.95 13.83
C LEU A 317 -20.66 15.93 15.10
N TYR A 318 -21.08 17.10 15.57
CA TYR A 318 -21.94 17.25 16.75
C TYR A 318 -23.28 16.53 16.59
N LEU A 319 -23.95 16.73 15.46
CA LEU A 319 -25.27 16.16 15.19
C LEU A 319 -25.20 14.63 15.22
N LYS A 320 -24.15 14.07 14.62
CA LYS A 320 -23.88 12.63 14.60
C LYS A 320 -23.61 12.03 15.99
N PHE A 321 -22.99 12.78 16.89
CA PHE A 321 -22.80 12.33 18.27
C PHE A 321 -24.09 12.37 19.08
N ASN A 322 -24.94 13.39 18.87
CA ASN A 322 -26.24 13.46 19.52
C ASN A 322 -27.20 12.36 19.04
N GLU A 323 -27.14 11.99 17.76
CA GLU A 323 -27.95 10.92 17.18
C GLU A 323 -27.57 9.52 17.68
N SER A 324 -26.33 9.28 18.10
CA SER A 324 -25.89 7.92 18.50
C SER A 324 -26.47 7.48 19.85
N GLY A 325 -26.92 8.43 20.70
CA GLY A 325 -27.45 8.13 22.03
C GLY A 325 -26.43 7.45 22.97
N SER A 326 -25.15 7.42 22.58
CA SER A 326 -24.08 6.79 23.34
C SER A 326 -23.82 7.59 24.61
N LYS A 327 -23.98 6.96 25.78
CA LYS A 327 -23.73 7.59 27.10
C LYS A 327 -22.26 7.96 27.32
N CYS A 328 -21.36 7.37 26.55
CA CYS A 328 -19.95 7.74 26.56
C CYS A 328 -19.35 7.54 25.17
N VAL A 329 -18.55 8.50 24.72
CA VAL A 329 -17.97 8.54 23.38
C VAL A 329 -16.53 9.05 23.44
N ASN A 330 -15.59 8.30 22.86
CA ASN A 330 -14.22 8.72 22.68
C ASN A 330 -13.98 9.18 21.24
N LEU A 331 -13.85 10.50 21.02
CA LEU A 331 -13.47 11.05 19.72
C LEU A 331 -11.95 11.10 19.57
N ILE A 332 -11.43 10.47 18.51
CA ILE A 332 -10.01 10.45 18.18
C ILE A 332 -9.82 11.24 16.89
N GLY A 333 -8.93 12.24 16.95
CA GLY A 333 -8.57 13.08 15.81
C GLY A 333 -7.07 13.10 15.49
N PRO A 334 -6.65 13.96 14.57
CA PRO A 334 -5.24 14.26 14.29
C PRO A 334 -4.47 14.74 15.53
N CYS A 335 -3.15 14.67 15.53
CA CYS A 335 -2.31 15.06 16.67
C CYS A 335 -2.53 16.53 17.12
N LEU A 336 -2.64 17.45 16.15
CA LEU A 336 -2.94 18.87 16.41
C LEU A 336 -4.34 19.10 16.99
N PHE A 337 -5.29 18.19 16.72
CA PHE A 337 -6.58 18.18 17.39
C PHE A 337 -6.35 17.91 18.89
N ALA A 338 -5.63 16.84 19.24
CA ALA A 338 -5.36 16.51 20.64
C ALA A 338 -4.62 17.61 21.44
N ASP A 339 -3.68 18.33 20.81
CA ASP A 339 -2.87 19.34 21.50
C ASP A 339 -3.57 20.71 21.60
N ALA A 340 -4.41 21.09 20.61
CA ALA A 340 -5.22 22.32 20.66
C ALA A 340 -6.29 22.29 21.77
N PHE A 341 -6.69 21.08 22.21
CA PHE A 341 -7.59 20.90 23.34
C PHE A 341 -6.90 20.95 24.72
N GLY A 342 -5.57 21.14 24.79
CA GLY A 342 -4.84 21.18 26.07
C GLY A 342 -5.01 19.87 26.85
N MET A 343 -4.13 18.89 26.63
CA MET A 343 -4.20 17.56 27.26
C MET A 343 -3.89 17.54 28.78
N GLU A 344 -4.66 18.29 29.55
CA GLU A 344 -5.18 17.87 30.86
C GLU A 344 -6.71 17.67 30.84
N VAL A 345 -7.44 18.18 29.83
CA VAL A 345 -8.92 18.03 29.75
C VAL A 345 -9.35 16.78 28.96
N ALA A 346 -8.43 16.11 28.27
CA ALA A 346 -8.65 14.82 27.59
C ALA A 346 -7.97 13.64 28.32
N ARG A 347 -7.56 13.82 29.58
CA ARG A 347 -7.06 12.75 30.44
C ARG A 347 -8.18 12.30 31.38
N ALA A 348 -8.48 11.00 31.33
CA ALA A 348 -9.14 10.25 32.39
C ALA A 348 -10.46 10.86 32.90
N SER A 349 -11.48 10.80 32.05
CA SER A 349 -12.88 10.67 32.43
C SER A 349 -13.63 10.53 31.10
N GLY A 350 -14.51 9.54 30.90
CA GLY A 350 -15.65 9.44 31.79
C GLY A 350 -16.49 10.71 31.77
N HIS A 351 -16.44 11.53 30.72
CA HIS A 351 -17.43 12.58 30.52
C HIS A 351 -18.56 12.07 29.63
N VAL A 352 -19.69 11.81 30.28
CA VAL A 352 -20.97 12.26 29.72
C VAL A 352 -20.79 13.76 29.47
N TRP A 353 -21.08 14.24 28.27
CA TRP A 353 -21.16 15.68 28.01
C TRP A 353 -22.11 16.31 29.03
N THR A 354 -21.60 17.02 30.04
CA THR A 354 -22.39 17.73 31.06
C THR A 354 -22.30 19.25 30.94
N GLU A 355 -21.44 19.77 30.07
CA GLU A 355 -21.48 21.16 29.59
C GLU A 355 -21.54 21.14 28.05
N ASP A 356 -22.22 22.13 27.47
CA ASP A 356 -22.59 22.16 26.05
C ASP A 356 -21.33 22.06 25.18
N PHE A 357 -21.10 20.90 24.55
CA PHE A 357 -20.08 20.69 23.49
C PHE A 357 -20.04 21.84 22.48
N LYS A 358 -21.20 22.45 22.24
CA LYS A 358 -21.41 23.60 21.39
C LYS A 358 -20.54 24.81 21.78
N GLU A 359 -20.37 25.10 23.06
CA GLU A 359 -19.57 26.25 23.53
C GLU A 359 -18.06 26.03 23.31
N VAL A 360 -17.58 24.79 23.46
CA VAL A 360 -16.20 24.41 23.15
C VAL A 360 -15.96 24.35 21.63
N TRP A 361 -16.97 23.87 20.89
CA TRP A 361 -16.95 23.76 19.43
C TRP A 361 -17.01 25.12 18.72
N ASP A 362 -17.81 26.06 19.23
CA ASP A 362 -17.99 27.40 18.64
C ASP A 362 -16.74 28.30 18.79
N ASN A 363 -15.85 27.99 19.75
CA ASN A 363 -14.57 28.67 19.95
C ASN A 363 -13.43 28.13 19.05
N PHE A 364 -13.71 27.15 18.20
CA PHE A 364 -12.71 26.47 17.37
C PHE A 364 -12.61 27.05 15.94
N SER A 365 -11.44 27.57 15.55
CA SER A 365 -11.21 28.04 14.17
C SER A 365 -10.54 26.96 13.31
N LEU A 366 -11.29 26.33 12.42
CA LEU A 366 -10.87 25.23 11.53
C LEU A 366 -10.17 25.64 10.23
N SER A 367 -9.96 26.94 10.00
CA SER A 367 -9.67 27.48 8.67
C SER A 367 -8.44 26.88 7.98
N VAL A 368 -7.40 26.50 8.73
CA VAL A 368 -6.16 25.94 8.15
C VAL A 368 -6.26 24.43 7.93
N PHE A 369 -6.86 23.68 8.86
CA PHE A 369 -6.89 22.21 8.81
C PHE A 369 -7.99 21.69 7.87
N ASP A 370 -9.18 22.29 7.88
CA ASP A 370 -10.26 21.94 6.94
C ASP A 370 -9.88 22.32 5.50
N MET A 371 -9.12 23.41 5.29
CA MET A 371 -8.65 23.80 3.96
C MET A 371 -7.59 22.83 3.41
N CYS A 372 -6.69 22.33 4.26
CA CYS A 372 -5.72 21.29 3.91
C CYS A 372 -6.42 19.94 3.67
N TRP A 373 -7.38 19.56 4.51
CA TRP A 373 -8.04 18.25 4.42
C TRP A 373 -9.09 18.17 3.30
N LYS A 374 -9.89 19.21 3.06
CA LYS A 374 -10.81 19.27 1.90
C LYS A 374 -10.08 19.10 0.56
N ARG A 375 -8.80 19.47 0.50
CA ARG A 375 -7.96 19.33 -0.70
C ARG A 375 -7.29 17.95 -0.84
N ILE A 376 -7.20 17.18 0.25
CA ILE A 376 -6.58 15.84 0.26
C ILE A 376 -7.62 14.73 -0.03
N ASN A 377 -8.91 14.99 0.20
CA ASN A 377 -10.02 14.07 -0.07
C ASN A 377 -10.65 14.21 -1.48
N LEU A 378 -9.82 14.49 -2.50
CA LEU A 378 -10.22 14.41 -3.92
C LEU A 378 -9.66 13.17 -4.61
#